data_AF-A0AAP6K4N9-F1
#
_entry.id   AF-A0AAP6K4N9-F1
#
_cell.length_a   1.000
_cell.length_b   1.000
_cell.length_c   1.000
_cell.angle_alpha   90.00
_cell.angle_beta   90.00
_cell.angle_gamma   90.00
#
_symmetry.space_group_name_H-M   'P 1'
#
loop_
_entity.id
_entity.type
_entity.pdbx_description
1 polymer ?
#
loop_
_entity_poly.entity_id
_entity_poly.type
_entity_poly.pdbx_seq_one_letter_code
_entity_poly.pdbx_strand_id
1 'polypeptide(L)'
;MKKKFFFLLVFFCMFKSFAQDNSQDKPNYDELLKLEGIEYVGGITFCIEKKNQNLIAIQNGIIKWKAEVVTKCSKRKTKIKFISVRSGKLKVTFGKENVALVNIENGEIECLINKKEVKIKKEMITFPTNDF
;
A
#
# COMPACT_ATOMS: atom_id res chain seq x y z
N MET A 1 -14.07 -36.20 48.61
CA MET A 1 -14.27 -34.92 47.89
C MET A 1 -12.93 -34.28 47.53
N LYS A 2 -12.32 -34.63 46.38
CA LYS A 2 -11.04 -34.06 45.92
C LYS A 2 -10.97 -34.04 44.40
N LYS A 3 -11.90 -33.39 43.70
CA LYS A 3 -11.88 -33.26 42.22
C LYS A 3 -12.50 -31.95 41.74
N LYS A 4 -12.22 -30.83 42.40
CA LYS A 4 -12.64 -29.51 41.90
C LYS A 4 -11.52 -28.46 41.84
N PHE A 5 -10.29 -28.79 42.23
CA PHE A 5 -9.19 -27.81 42.25
C PHE A 5 -8.28 -27.87 41.02
N PHE A 6 -8.38 -28.91 40.18
CA PHE A 6 -7.45 -29.10 39.06
C PHE A 6 -7.80 -28.30 37.79
N PHE A 7 -9.03 -27.76 37.70
CA PHE A 7 -9.47 -27.08 36.47
C PHE A 7 -9.10 -25.59 36.43
N LEU A 8 -8.66 -24.99 37.54
CA LEU A 8 -8.37 -23.55 37.60
C LEU A 8 -6.95 -23.19 37.11
N LEU A 9 -6.03 -24.15 37.09
CA LEU A 9 -4.62 -23.88 36.75
C LEU A 9 -4.33 -23.92 35.24
N VAL A 10 -5.24 -24.50 34.43
CA VAL A 10 -5.06 -24.65 32.98
C VAL A 10 -5.49 -23.40 32.20
N PHE A 11 -6.30 -22.52 32.81
CA PHE A 11 -6.77 -21.30 32.13
C PHE A 11 -5.74 -20.15 32.14
N PHE A 12 -4.70 -20.24 32.97
CA PHE A 12 -3.71 -19.16 33.10
C PHE A 12 -2.58 -19.19 32.06
N CYS A 13 -2.47 -20.26 31.24
CA CYS A 13 -1.38 -20.40 30.28
C CYS A 13 -1.69 -19.86 28.87
N MET A 14 -2.92 -19.40 28.59
CA MET A 14 -3.32 -18.97 27.24
C MET A 14 -3.13 -17.47 26.95
N PHE A 15 -2.75 -16.66 27.94
CA PHE A 15 -2.40 -15.25 27.72
C PHE A 15 -0.87 -15.07 27.66
N LYS A 16 -0.17 -15.90 26.87
CA LYS A 16 1.13 -15.49 26.35
C LYS A 16 0.85 -14.47 25.27
N SER A 17 0.70 -13.22 25.71
CA SER A 17 0.61 -12.03 24.87
C SER A 17 1.59 -12.17 23.73
N PHE A 18 1.06 -12.08 22.51
CA PHE A 18 1.83 -11.74 21.34
C PHE A 18 2.45 -10.37 21.65
N ALA A 19 3.64 -10.36 22.26
CA ALA A 19 4.51 -9.21 22.25
C ALA A 19 5.01 -9.11 20.82
N GLN A 20 4.12 -8.66 19.93
CA GLN A 20 4.53 -8.10 18.66
C GLN A 20 5.43 -6.94 19.06
N ASP A 21 6.71 -7.07 18.75
CA ASP A 21 7.64 -5.96 18.85
C ASP A 21 7.06 -4.83 17.99
N ASN A 22 6.32 -3.94 18.66
CA ASN A 22 5.93 -2.65 18.11
C ASN A 22 7.17 -1.76 18.16
N SER A 23 8.26 -2.22 17.53
CA SER A 23 9.27 -1.33 17.02
C SER A 23 8.55 -0.49 15.97
N GLN A 24 7.89 0.56 16.45
CA GLN A 24 7.32 1.61 15.63
C GLN A 24 8.48 2.11 14.78
N ASP A 25 8.47 1.73 13.51
CA ASP A 25 9.55 2.00 12.58
C ASP A 25 9.69 3.53 12.51
N LYS A 26 10.72 4.05 13.19
CA LYS A 26 11.01 5.47 13.16
C LYS A 26 11.53 5.77 11.76
N PRO A 27 10.90 6.70 11.04
CA PRO A 27 11.32 7.03 9.69
C PRO A 27 12.73 7.62 9.72
N ASN A 28 13.61 7.10 8.86
CA ASN A 28 14.87 7.76 8.55
C ASN A 28 14.59 8.94 7.61
N TYR A 29 14.45 10.14 8.15
CA TYR A 29 14.09 11.34 7.38
C TYR A 29 15.11 11.70 6.29
N ASP A 30 16.38 11.31 6.44
CA ASP A 30 17.42 11.58 5.43
C ASP A 30 17.16 10.82 4.12
N GLU A 31 16.44 9.71 4.18
CA GLU A 31 16.06 8.90 3.01
C GLU A 31 14.71 9.32 2.41
N LEU A 32 14.05 10.31 2.99
CA LEU A 32 12.72 10.76 2.60
C LEU A 32 12.76 12.10 1.87
N LEU A 33 11.86 12.25 0.92
CA LEU A 33 11.51 13.53 0.31
C LEU A 33 10.10 13.89 0.81
N LYS A 34 10.02 14.88 1.71
CA LYS A 34 8.73 15.42 2.16
C LYS A 34 8.03 16.05 0.96
N LEU A 35 6.76 15.76 0.81
CA LEU A 35 5.92 16.43 -0.19
C LEU A 35 5.46 17.75 0.43
N GLU A 36 6.07 18.85 -0.03
CA GLU A 36 5.67 20.19 0.40
C GLU A 36 4.25 20.51 -0.05
N GLY A 37 3.50 21.23 0.79
CA GLY A 37 2.12 21.65 0.49
C GLY A 37 1.05 20.57 0.69
N ILE A 38 1.38 19.40 1.25
CA ILE A 38 0.43 18.33 1.56
C ILE A 38 0.51 17.95 3.04
N GLU A 39 0.02 18.83 3.91
CA GLU A 39 -0.29 18.48 5.29
C GLU A 39 -1.78 18.15 5.38
N TYR A 40 -2.08 16.89 5.68
CA TYR A 40 -3.46 16.42 5.76
C TYR A 40 -3.97 16.49 7.20
N VAL A 41 -5.30 16.59 7.33
CA VAL A 41 -5.99 16.69 8.62
C VAL A 41 -5.50 15.59 9.57
N GLY A 42 -5.20 15.95 10.81
CA GLY A 42 -4.66 15.03 11.81
C GLY A 42 -3.13 14.92 11.83
N GLY A 43 -2.41 15.81 11.13
CA GLY A 43 -0.95 15.89 11.20
C GLY A 43 -0.22 14.82 10.41
N ILE A 44 -0.86 14.28 9.37
CA ILE A 44 -0.24 13.28 8.48
C ILE A 44 0.65 14.00 7.47
N THR A 45 1.91 13.58 7.41
CA THR A 45 2.89 14.01 6.41
C THR A 45 3.12 12.86 5.42
N PHE A 46 3.06 13.17 4.12
CA PHE A 46 3.39 12.20 3.08
C PHE A 46 4.80 12.42 2.53
N CYS A 47 5.54 11.33 2.37
CA CYS A 47 6.92 11.33 1.91
C CYS A 47 7.13 10.31 0.80
N ILE A 48 8.13 10.55 -0.04
CA ILE A 48 8.64 9.55 -1.00
C ILE A 48 10.01 9.06 -0.52
N GLU A 49 10.16 7.74 -0.38
CA GLU A 49 11.46 7.11 -0.13
C GLU A 49 12.36 7.23 -1.37
N LYS A 50 13.53 7.85 -1.25
CA LYS A 50 14.42 8.18 -2.38
C LYS A 50 14.79 6.94 -3.21
N LYS A 51 15.17 5.84 -2.54
CA LYS A 51 15.73 4.64 -3.17
C LYS A 51 14.71 3.83 -3.97
N ASN A 52 13.57 3.50 -3.34
CA ASN A 52 12.59 2.59 -3.95
C ASN A 52 11.35 3.31 -4.47
N GLN A 53 11.23 4.62 -4.26
CA GLN A 53 10.07 5.43 -4.68
C GLN A 53 8.77 4.96 -4.00
N ASN A 54 8.87 4.53 -2.75
CA ASN A 54 7.72 4.14 -1.94
C ASN A 54 7.05 5.38 -1.36
N LEU A 55 5.71 5.39 -1.37
CA LEU A 55 4.92 6.43 -0.73
C LEU A 55 4.72 6.06 0.74
N ILE A 56 5.07 6.97 1.64
CA ILE A 56 5.05 6.73 3.09
C ILE A 56 4.18 7.80 3.74
N ALA A 57 3.29 7.38 4.63
CA ALA A 57 2.58 8.28 5.53
C ALA A 57 3.20 8.24 6.91
N ILE A 58 3.48 9.42 7.46
CA ILE A 58 4.04 9.61 8.80
C ILE A 58 3.05 10.42 9.61
N GLN A 59 2.75 9.96 10.82
CA GLN A 59 1.92 10.67 11.78
C GLN A 59 2.58 10.59 13.15
N ASN A 60 2.70 11.74 13.82
CA ASN A 60 3.35 11.84 15.14
C ASN A 60 4.77 11.22 15.16
N GLY A 61 5.52 11.37 14.07
CA GLY A 61 6.88 10.86 13.94
C GLY A 61 7.00 9.34 13.71
N ILE A 62 5.90 8.64 13.45
CA ILE A 62 5.86 7.19 13.23
C ILE A 62 5.31 6.91 11.84
N ILE A 63 5.86 5.90 11.16
CA ILE A 63 5.30 5.42 9.88
C ILE A 63 3.93 4.78 10.14
N LYS A 64 2.88 5.39 9.60
CA LYS A 64 1.50 4.86 9.65
C LYS A 64 1.32 3.73 8.64
N TRP A 65 1.81 3.94 7.42
CA TRP A 65 1.82 2.94 6.35
C TRP A 65 2.86 3.28 5.27
N LYS A 66 3.21 2.26 4.48
CA LYS A 66 4.10 2.33 3.32
C LYS A 66 3.44 1.64 2.12
N ALA A 67 3.48 2.29 0.97
CA ALA A 67 2.80 1.86 -0.24
C ALA A 67 3.77 1.81 -1.44
N GLU A 68 3.96 0.61 -1.98
CA GLU A 68 4.81 0.34 -3.16
C GLU A 68 4.05 0.57 -4.47
N VAL A 69 3.63 1.81 -4.72
CA VAL A 69 2.71 2.18 -5.81
C VAL A 69 3.22 1.72 -7.19
N VAL A 70 4.50 1.99 -7.48
CA VAL A 70 5.09 1.67 -8.78
C VAL A 70 5.17 0.16 -9.00
N THR A 71 5.64 -0.60 -8.00
CA THR A 71 5.76 -2.06 -8.07
C THR A 71 4.39 -2.71 -8.26
N LYS A 72 3.38 -2.24 -7.54
CA LYS A 72 2.03 -2.80 -7.62
C LYS A 72 1.30 -2.47 -8.93
N CYS A 73 1.48 -1.26 -9.45
CA CYS A 73 0.73 -0.79 -10.62
C CYS A 73 1.50 -0.83 -11.95
N SER A 74 2.78 -1.22 -11.95
CA SER A 74 3.59 -1.29 -13.16
C SER A 74 4.64 -2.38 -13.07
N LYS A 75 4.79 -3.15 -14.15
CA LYS A 75 5.89 -4.13 -14.31
C LYS A 75 7.25 -3.46 -14.47
N ARG A 76 7.28 -2.19 -14.90
CA ARG A 76 8.51 -1.43 -15.14
C ARG A 76 8.84 -0.58 -13.92
N LYS A 77 10.12 -0.53 -13.57
CA LYS A 77 10.64 0.43 -12.59
C LYS A 77 10.51 1.85 -13.16
N THR A 78 9.75 2.69 -12.48
CA THR A 78 9.53 4.10 -12.85
C THR A 78 9.57 4.98 -11.60
N LYS A 79 9.58 6.30 -11.77
CA LYS A 79 9.57 7.26 -10.66
C LYS A 79 8.17 7.84 -10.46
N ILE A 80 7.84 8.13 -9.20
CA ILE A 80 6.70 8.98 -8.87
C ILE A 80 7.06 10.40 -9.32
N LYS A 81 6.13 11.05 -10.02
CA LYS A 81 6.32 12.41 -10.54
C LYS A 81 5.54 13.44 -9.75
N PHE A 82 4.31 13.09 -9.39
CA PHE A 82 3.38 14.03 -8.78
C PHE A 82 2.41 13.32 -7.87
N ILE A 83 2.09 13.94 -6.74
CA ILE A 83 1.09 13.46 -5.79
C ILE A 83 0.16 14.64 -5.48
N SER A 84 -1.14 14.37 -5.44
CA SER A 84 -2.15 15.34 -5.03
C SER A 84 -3.22 14.67 -4.19
N VAL A 85 -3.81 15.43 -3.26
CA VAL A 85 -4.95 14.96 -2.47
C VAL A 85 -6.23 15.22 -3.25
N ARG A 86 -7.09 14.22 -3.37
CA ARG A 86 -8.43 14.35 -3.94
C ARG A 86 -9.39 13.38 -3.26
N SER A 87 -10.44 13.92 -2.63
CA SER A 87 -11.57 13.13 -2.10
C SER A 87 -11.15 11.99 -1.15
N GLY A 88 -10.26 12.27 -0.19
CA GLY A 88 -9.80 11.26 0.78
C GLY A 88 -8.78 10.25 0.23
N LYS A 89 -8.32 10.44 -1.01
CA LYS A 89 -7.27 9.62 -1.64
C LYS A 89 -6.11 10.50 -2.11
N LEU A 90 -4.93 9.92 -2.18
CA LEU A 90 -3.77 10.46 -2.87
C LEU A 90 -3.80 9.98 -4.31
N LYS A 91 -3.93 10.91 -5.26
CA LYS A 91 -3.70 10.64 -6.66
C LYS A 91 -2.19 10.69 -6.92
N VAL A 92 -1.61 9.55 -7.26
CA VAL A 92 -0.19 9.36 -7.53
C VAL A 92 0.01 9.20 -9.04
N THR A 93 0.74 10.12 -9.66
CA THR A 93 1.14 10.05 -11.06
C THR A 93 2.59 9.58 -11.13
N PHE A 94 2.84 8.54 -11.93
CA PHE A 94 4.17 7.92 -12.08
C PHE A 94 4.42 7.49 -13.53
N GLY A 95 5.69 7.32 -13.90
CA GLY A 95 6.06 6.97 -15.29
C GLY A 95 5.62 8.04 -16.29
N LYS A 96 5.21 7.66 -17.52
CA LYS A 96 4.75 8.64 -18.52
C LYS A 96 3.39 9.25 -18.14
N GLU A 97 2.37 8.42 -17.96
CA GLU A 97 0.98 8.87 -17.73
C GLU A 97 0.19 7.90 -16.83
N ASN A 98 0.88 7.07 -16.03
CA ASN A 98 0.20 6.12 -15.16
C ASN A 98 -0.31 6.82 -13.91
N VAL A 99 -1.49 6.42 -13.45
CA VAL A 99 -2.13 6.97 -12.26
C VAL A 99 -2.54 5.84 -11.34
N ALA A 100 -2.33 6.04 -10.05
CA ALA A 100 -2.91 5.22 -8.99
C ALA A 100 -3.60 6.14 -7.98
N LEU A 101 -4.61 5.60 -7.30
CA LEU A 101 -5.19 6.21 -6.12
C LEU A 101 -4.72 5.43 -4.90
N VAL A 102 -4.30 6.14 -3.86
CA VAL A 102 -3.90 5.53 -2.58
C VAL A 102 -4.80 6.08 -1.49
N ASN A 103 -5.42 5.20 -0.72
CA ASN A 103 -6.25 5.60 0.42
C ASN A 103 -5.36 6.22 1.50
N ILE A 104 -5.75 7.41 1.99
CA ILE A 104 -4.98 8.18 2.98
C ILE A 104 -4.89 7.46 4.33
N GLU A 105 -5.92 6.71 4.71
CA GLU A 105 -6.00 6.08 6.01
C GLU A 105 -5.14 4.83 6.12
N ASN A 106 -5.15 3.98 5.10
CA ASN A 106 -4.56 2.64 5.18
C ASN A 106 -3.49 2.33 4.11
N GLY A 107 -3.22 3.26 3.18
CA GLY A 107 -2.24 3.05 2.12
C GLY A 107 -2.70 2.09 1.03
N GLU A 108 -3.97 1.72 0.98
CA GLU A 108 -4.51 0.81 -0.04
C GLU A 108 -4.41 1.43 -1.43
N ILE A 109 -3.81 0.69 -2.37
CA ILE A 109 -3.53 1.15 -3.73
C ILE A 109 -4.55 0.59 -4.71
N GLU A 110 -5.17 1.49 -5.48
CA GLU A 110 -6.02 1.24 -6.63
C GLU A 110 -5.32 1.71 -7.92
N CYS A 111 -4.97 0.78 -8.80
CA CYS A 111 -4.30 1.09 -10.06
C CYS A 111 -5.32 1.49 -11.14
N LEU A 112 -5.23 2.72 -11.64
CA LEU A 112 -6.09 3.17 -12.74
C LEU A 112 -5.46 2.74 -14.06
N ILE A 113 -5.79 1.53 -14.51
CA ILE A 113 -5.35 1.03 -15.81
C ILE A 113 -5.93 1.94 -16.88
N ASN A 114 -5.05 2.56 -17.68
CA ASN A 114 -5.47 3.24 -18.89
C ASN A 114 -6.11 2.17 -19.80
N LYS A 115 -7.43 2.18 -19.99
CA LYS A 115 -8.23 1.19 -20.73
C LYS A 115 -7.87 1.05 -22.23
N LYS A 116 -6.66 1.40 -22.65
CA LYS A 116 -6.15 1.16 -24.02
C LYS A 116 -5.52 -0.21 -24.23
N GLU A 117 -5.07 -0.91 -23.18
CA GLU A 117 -4.37 -2.21 -23.35
C GLU A 117 -5.25 -3.46 -23.27
N VAL A 118 -6.56 -3.35 -22.98
CA VAL A 118 -7.47 -4.52 -22.98
C VAL A 118 -7.90 -4.94 -24.41
N LYS A 119 -7.56 -4.17 -25.45
CA LYS A 119 -7.97 -4.47 -26.83
C LYS A 119 -7.10 -5.47 -27.61
N ILE A 120 -6.01 -6.00 -27.03
CA ILE A 120 -5.13 -6.98 -27.73
C ILE A 120 -5.43 -8.44 -27.34
N LYS A 121 -6.33 -8.69 -26.39
CA LYS A 121 -6.94 -10.03 -26.18
C LYS A 121 -8.32 -10.15 -26.83
N LYS A 122 -8.53 -9.51 -27.99
CA LYS A 122 -9.61 -9.91 -28.89
C LYS A 122 -9.19 -11.25 -29.50
N GLU A 123 -9.74 -12.31 -28.91
CA GLU A 123 -10.16 -13.54 -29.58
C GLU A 123 -9.49 -13.73 -30.96
N MET A 124 -8.44 -14.55 -31.01
CA MET A 124 -8.20 -15.33 -32.22
C MET A 124 -9.38 -16.29 -32.34
N ILE A 125 -10.38 -15.85 -33.09
CA ILE A 125 -11.44 -16.72 -33.59
C ILE A 125 -10.79 -17.54 -34.70
N THR A 126 -10.50 -18.81 -34.46
CA THR A 126 -10.28 -19.79 -35.53
C THR A 126 -11.60 -20.52 -35.76
N PHE A 127 -12.25 -20.22 -36.88
CA PHE A 127 -13.29 -21.09 -37.43
C PHE A 127 -12.60 -22.27 -38.13
N PRO A 128 -13.03 -23.52 -37.91
CA PRO A 128 -12.59 -24.63 -38.73
C PRO A 128 -13.12 -24.45 -40.16
N THR A 129 -12.22 -24.43 -41.14
CA THR A 129 -12.56 -24.62 -42.55
C THR A 129 -12.97 -26.08 -42.73
N ASN A 130 -14.26 -26.33 -42.89
CA ASN A 130 -14.73 -27.61 -43.43
C ASN A 130 -14.74 -27.48 -44.95
N ASP A 131 -13.74 -28.10 -45.57
CA ASP A 131 -13.73 -28.46 -46.98
C ASP A 131 -14.77 -29.58 -47.19
N PHE A 132 -15.81 -29.32 -48.00
CA PHE A 132 -16.55 -30.30 -48.81
C PHE A 132 -17.25 -29.60 -49.97
#